data_AF-A0A450U415-F1
#
_entry.id   AF-A0A450U415-F1
#
_cell.length_a   1.000
_cell.length_b   1.000
_cell.length_c   1.000
_cell.angle_alpha   90.00
_cell.angle_beta   90.00
_cell.angle_gamma   90.00
#
_symmetry.space_group_name_H-M   'P 1'
#
loop_
_entity.id
_entity.type
_entity.pdbx_description
1 polymer ?
#
loop_
_entity_poly.entity_id
_entity_poly.type
_entity_poly.pdbx_seq_one_letter_code
_entity_poly.pdbx_strand_id
1 'polypeptide(L)'
;MTTPTQRTIEIGAWITLGTVLLYAAGWSYAYHWFGYFNLGVIHLGLPTEYHLMYGSWIMRDYWWFFLMLFVFASFIWLLRPGPMPWLRWWILPLLVMAFMLVYSLGEKSAGHDFDQHKEQGFDRYPWTRVWLTPDVKADPALANLAEDLAAGRYRLLVQSQTSLFLIKPVPKPRDKANMTAGELPQSSPRIPTVQVSLGQIKAARHIPVNPGIGHRTEKTNL
;
A
#
# COMPACT_ATOMS: atom_id res chain seq x y z
N MET A 1 -30.81 22.70 -25.95
CA MET A 1 -29.87 21.92 -26.78
C MET A 1 -28.46 22.26 -26.33
N THR A 2 -27.71 21.29 -25.78
CA THR A 2 -26.28 21.48 -25.45
C THR A 2 -25.47 21.39 -26.74
N THR A 3 -24.58 22.35 -27.00
CA THR A 3 -23.70 22.31 -28.18
C THR A 3 -22.70 21.16 -28.06
N PRO A 4 -22.21 20.57 -29.16
CA PRO A 4 -21.24 19.47 -29.13
C PRO A 4 -19.99 19.81 -28.29
N THR A 5 -19.54 21.07 -28.33
CA THR A 5 -18.43 21.58 -27.52
C THR A 5 -18.68 21.45 -26.01
N GLN A 6 -19.91 21.70 -25.56
CA GLN A 6 -20.27 21.59 -24.16
C GLN A 6 -20.15 20.14 -23.65
N ARG A 7 -20.59 19.16 -24.47
CA ARG A 7 -20.47 17.74 -24.12
C ARG A 7 -19.03 17.28 -23.99
N THR A 8 -18.14 17.74 -24.87
CA THR A 8 -16.71 17.41 -24.79
C THR A 8 -16.07 17.94 -23.52
N ILE A 9 -16.39 19.17 -23.12
CA ILE A 9 -15.89 19.76 -21.86
C ILE A 9 -16.40 18.98 -20.66
N GLU A 10 -17.69 18.62 -20.64
CA GLU A 10 -18.28 17.82 -19.55
C GLU A 10 -17.59 16.46 -19.42
N ILE A 11 -17.36 15.74 -20.53
CA ILE A 11 -16.65 14.46 -20.53
C ILE A 11 -15.22 14.63 -19.98
N GLY A 12 -14.49 15.65 -20.45
CA GLY A 12 -13.12 15.92 -19.97
C GLY A 12 -13.08 16.21 -18.47
N ALA A 13 -14.06 16.97 -17.96
CA ALA A 13 -14.17 17.27 -16.54
C ALA A 13 -14.41 15.99 -15.70
N TRP A 14 -15.29 15.10 -16.16
CA TRP A 14 -15.54 13.82 -15.48
C TRP A 14 -14.33 12.89 -15.49
N ILE A 15 -13.60 12.82 -16.61
CA ILE A 15 -12.36 12.02 -16.70
C ILE A 15 -11.31 12.57 -15.73
N THR A 16 -11.14 13.90 -15.72
CA THR A 16 -10.18 14.57 -14.82
C THR A 16 -10.55 14.33 -13.37
N LEU A 17 -11.82 14.50 -13.00
CA LEU A 17 -12.30 14.26 -11.66
C LEU A 17 -12.09 12.80 -11.23
N GLY A 18 -12.45 11.85 -12.09
CA GLY A 18 -12.23 10.42 -11.83
C GLY A 18 -10.75 10.10 -11.61
N THR A 19 -9.86 10.70 -12.40
CA THR A 19 -8.41 10.52 -12.29
C THR A 19 -7.87 11.09 -10.97
N VAL A 20 -8.32 12.29 -10.57
CA VAL A 20 -7.93 12.91 -9.30
C VAL A 20 -8.41 12.09 -8.11
N LEU A 21 -9.64 11.57 -8.15
CA LEU A 21 -10.16 10.70 -7.10
C LEU A 21 -9.39 9.38 -7.04
N LEU A 22 -9.10 8.76 -8.18
CA LEU A 22 -8.32 7.53 -8.23
C LEU A 22 -6.91 7.73 -7.66
N TYR A 23 -6.27 8.83 -8.02
CA TYR A 23 -4.98 9.22 -7.46
C TYR A 23 -5.06 9.42 -5.94
N ALA A 24 -6.08 10.13 -5.45
CA ALA A 24 -6.29 10.34 -4.02
C ALA A 24 -6.52 9.03 -3.26
N ALA A 25 -7.25 8.07 -3.86
CA ALA A 25 -7.47 6.74 -3.31
C ALA A 25 -6.13 6.01 -3.11
N GLY A 26 -5.32 5.96 -4.17
CA GLY A 26 -4.04 5.28 -4.15
C GLY A 26 -3.00 5.97 -3.27
N TRP A 27 -3.05 7.30 -3.17
CA TRP A 27 -2.25 8.05 -2.20
C TRP A 27 -2.64 7.76 -0.77
N SER A 28 -3.95 7.72 -0.46
CA SER A 28 -4.43 7.32 0.88
C SER A 28 -3.95 5.90 1.22
N TYR A 29 -4.11 4.96 0.30
CA TYR A 29 -3.63 3.59 0.46
C TYR A 29 -2.13 3.55 0.76
N ALA A 30 -1.31 4.21 -0.08
CA ALA A 30 0.14 4.20 0.11
C ALA A 30 0.52 4.85 1.46
N TYR A 31 -0.12 5.95 1.81
CA TYR A 31 0.09 6.65 3.08
C TYR A 31 -0.12 5.74 4.29
N HIS A 32 -1.25 5.04 4.33
CA HIS A 32 -1.57 4.13 5.43
C HIS A 32 -0.73 2.86 5.40
N TRP A 33 -0.52 2.27 4.21
CA TRP A 33 0.32 1.09 4.03
C TRP A 33 1.73 1.30 4.57
N PHE A 34 2.43 2.35 4.12
CA PHE A 34 3.78 2.66 4.58
C PHE A 34 3.82 3.16 6.03
N GLY A 35 2.71 3.74 6.52
CA GLY A 35 2.52 4.10 7.93
C GLY A 35 2.68 2.92 8.89
N TYR A 36 2.25 1.72 8.50
CA TYR A 36 2.46 0.50 9.31
C TYR A 36 3.93 0.11 9.47
N PHE A 37 4.81 0.60 8.59
CA PHE A 37 6.25 0.34 8.62
C PHE A 37 7.06 1.50 9.22
N ASN A 38 6.39 2.52 9.78
CA ASN A 38 7.00 3.80 10.18
C ASN A 38 7.72 4.53 9.05
N LEU A 39 7.30 4.31 7.79
CA LEU A 39 7.87 4.98 6.63
C LEU A 39 6.96 6.13 6.19
N GLY A 40 7.52 7.33 6.11
CA GLY A 40 6.83 8.45 5.49
C GLY A 40 6.89 8.35 3.97
N VAL A 41 5.74 8.40 3.29
CA VAL A 41 5.63 8.34 1.81
C VAL A 41 6.54 9.35 1.11
N ILE A 42 6.73 10.53 1.73
CA ILE A 42 7.57 11.62 1.21
C ILE A 42 9.04 11.18 1.12
N HIS A 43 9.54 10.38 2.06
CA HIS A 43 10.94 9.95 2.11
C HIS A 43 11.24 8.79 1.16
N LEU A 44 10.22 8.05 0.73
CA LEU A 44 10.38 6.93 -0.19
C LEU A 44 10.67 7.40 -1.62
N GLY A 45 10.31 8.64 -1.97
CA GLY A 45 10.51 9.17 -3.32
C GLY A 45 9.76 8.36 -4.38
N LEU A 46 8.59 7.81 -4.01
CA LEU A 46 7.81 6.97 -4.93
C LEU A 46 7.34 7.80 -6.12
N PRO A 47 7.60 7.34 -7.35
CA PRO A 47 7.06 7.97 -8.54
C PRO A 47 5.52 8.09 -8.48
N THR A 48 4.98 9.15 -9.06
CA THR A 48 3.55 9.45 -9.03
C THR A 48 2.71 8.32 -9.64
N GLU A 49 3.29 7.55 -10.57
CA GLU A 49 2.70 6.41 -11.25
C GLU A 49 2.30 5.29 -10.27
N TYR A 50 3.05 5.10 -9.17
CA TYR A 50 2.73 4.09 -8.16
C TYR A 50 1.42 4.40 -7.44
N HIS A 51 1.08 5.68 -7.28
CA HIS A 51 -0.16 6.09 -6.63
C HIS A 51 -1.36 5.70 -7.50
N LEU A 52 -1.27 5.84 -8.83
CA LEU A 52 -2.32 5.36 -9.74
C LEU A 52 -2.42 3.83 -9.71
N MET A 53 -1.30 3.12 -9.61
CA MET A 53 -1.29 1.67 -9.48
C MET A 53 -2.05 1.23 -8.21
N TYR A 54 -1.77 1.83 -7.06
CA TYR A 54 -2.52 1.55 -5.82
C TYR A 54 -4.00 1.94 -5.94
N GLY A 55 -4.30 3.07 -6.57
CA GLY A 55 -5.68 3.48 -6.86
C GLY A 55 -6.43 2.43 -7.68
N SER A 56 -5.76 1.84 -8.67
CA SER A 56 -6.34 0.77 -9.50
C SER A 56 -6.62 -0.51 -8.73
N TRP A 57 -5.84 -0.83 -7.69
CA TRP A 57 -6.11 -1.97 -6.81
C TRP A 57 -7.39 -1.75 -6.01
N ILE A 58 -7.56 -0.56 -5.42
CA ILE A 58 -8.80 -0.19 -4.74
C ILE A 58 -9.99 -0.24 -5.70
N MET A 59 -9.82 0.26 -6.93
CA MET A 59 -10.85 0.19 -7.97
C MET A 59 -11.25 -1.25 -8.29
N ARG A 60 -10.28 -2.18 -8.33
CA ARG A 60 -10.53 -3.61 -8.55
C ARG A 60 -11.27 -4.23 -7.37
N ASP A 61 -10.84 -3.96 -6.15
CA ASP A 61 -11.41 -4.56 -4.94
C ASP A 61 -12.84 -4.07 -4.68
N TYR A 62 -13.12 -2.80 -5.00
CA TYR A 62 -14.42 -2.16 -4.83
C TYR A 62 -15.15 -1.92 -6.16
N TRP A 63 -14.84 -2.66 -7.22
CA TRP A 63 -15.38 -2.39 -8.56
C TRP A 63 -16.92 -2.38 -8.60
N TRP A 64 -17.56 -3.24 -7.80
CA TRP A 64 -19.02 -3.30 -7.64
C TRP A 64 -19.61 -2.00 -7.10
N PHE A 65 -18.93 -1.33 -6.18
CA PHE A 65 -19.37 -0.04 -5.64
C PHE A 65 -19.33 1.05 -6.72
N PHE A 66 -18.27 1.09 -7.52
CA PHE A 66 -18.16 2.00 -8.66
C PHE A 66 -19.20 1.69 -9.73
N LEU A 67 -19.51 0.41 -9.98
CA LEU A 67 -20.57 0.00 -10.88
C LEU A 67 -21.94 0.49 -10.39
N MET A 68 -22.26 0.34 -9.10
CA MET A 68 -23.50 0.86 -8.54
C MET A 68 -23.60 2.37 -8.66
N LEU A 69 -22.52 3.10 -8.36
CA LEU A 69 -22.47 4.56 -8.55
C LEU A 69 -22.70 4.95 -10.02
N PHE A 70 -22.09 4.22 -10.96
CA PHE A 70 -22.26 4.46 -12.39
C PHE A 70 -23.71 4.21 -12.85
N VAL A 71 -24.32 3.10 -12.42
CA VAL A 71 -25.72 2.79 -12.72
C VAL A 71 -26.65 3.85 -12.10
N PHE A 72 -26.40 4.25 -10.86
CA PHE A 72 -27.17 5.27 -10.17
C PHE A 72 -27.06 6.64 -10.85
N ALA A 73 -25.85 7.07 -11.22
CA ALA A 73 -25.62 8.31 -11.95
C ALA A 73 -26.29 8.28 -13.34
N SER A 74 -26.24 7.14 -14.03
CA SER A 74 -26.92 6.93 -15.32
C SER A 74 -28.43 7.01 -15.16
N PHE A 75 -28.98 6.45 -14.08
CA PHE A 75 -30.40 6.50 -13.78
C PHE A 75 -30.88 7.92 -13.46
N ILE A 76 -30.12 8.67 -12.64
CA ILE A 76 -30.38 10.11 -12.39
C ILE A 76 -30.31 10.91 -13.69
N TRP A 77 -29.31 10.63 -14.53
CA TRP A 77 -29.16 11.29 -15.82
C TRP A 77 -30.34 11.01 -16.75
N LEU A 78 -30.83 9.77 -16.80
CA LEU A 78 -31.97 9.35 -17.59
C LEU A 78 -33.28 10.00 -17.10
N LEU A 79 -33.47 10.07 -15.78
CA LEU A 79 -34.65 10.65 -15.15
C LEU A 79 -34.65 12.18 -15.12
N ARG A 80 -33.50 12.81 -15.41
CA ARG A 80 -33.27 14.24 -15.59
C ARG A 80 -34.29 15.13 -14.85
N PRO A 81 -34.25 15.17 -13.49
CA PRO A 81 -34.97 16.20 -12.77
C PRO A 81 -34.54 17.56 -13.34
N GLY A 82 -35.49 18.47 -13.58
CA GLY A 82 -35.24 19.76 -14.24
C GLY A 82 -34.11 20.58 -13.60
N PRO A 83 -33.66 21.67 -14.22
CA PRO A 83 -32.54 22.47 -13.74
C PRO A 83 -32.79 22.89 -12.28
N MET A 84 -32.02 22.31 -11.38
CA MET A 84 -32.14 22.47 -9.94
C MET A 84 -31.06 23.46 -9.47
N PRO A 85 -31.35 24.77 -9.37
CA PRO A 85 -30.33 25.79 -9.03
C PRO A 85 -29.71 25.56 -7.64
N TRP A 86 -30.43 24.89 -6.74
CA TRP A 86 -29.92 24.50 -5.42
C TRP A 86 -28.77 23.48 -5.49
N LEU A 87 -28.69 22.66 -6.54
CA LEU A 87 -27.65 21.65 -6.70
C LEU A 87 -26.25 22.28 -6.80
N ARG A 88 -26.15 23.51 -7.30
CA ARG A 88 -24.89 24.25 -7.39
C ARG A 88 -24.24 24.47 -6.02
N TRP A 89 -25.04 24.63 -4.96
CA TRP A 89 -24.56 24.75 -3.59
C TRP A 89 -24.13 23.41 -3.00
N TRP A 90 -24.69 22.30 -3.51
CA TRP A 90 -24.38 20.95 -3.06
C TRP A 90 -23.17 20.32 -3.78
N ILE A 91 -22.71 20.86 -4.90
CA ILE A 91 -21.56 20.31 -5.63
C ILE A 91 -20.30 20.25 -4.76
N LEU A 92 -19.97 21.32 -4.04
CA LEU A 92 -18.77 21.37 -3.19
C LEU A 92 -18.82 20.34 -2.04
N PRO A 93 -19.88 20.29 -1.20
CA PRO A 93 -19.95 19.27 -0.14
C PRO A 93 -20.03 17.86 -0.70
N LEU A 94 -20.66 17.65 -1.85
CA LEU A 94 -20.68 16.34 -2.52
C LEU A 94 -19.28 15.92 -2.98
N LEU A 95 -18.48 16.86 -3.49
CA LEU A 95 -17.08 16.63 -3.85
C LEU A 95 -16.24 16.25 -2.62
N VAL A 96 -16.40 16.98 -1.51
CA VAL A 96 -15.70 16.69 -0.25
C VAL A 96 -16.11 15.32 0.29
N MET A 97 -17.39 14.99 0.23
CA MET A 97 -17.91 13.68 0.64
C MET A 97 -17.33 12.55 -0.23
N ALA A 98 -17.30 12.75 -1.55
CA ALA A 98 -16.70 11.80 -2.47
C ALA A 98 -15.20 11.61 -2.18
N PHE A 99 -14.47 12.70 -1.94
CA PHE A 99 -13.07 12.65 -1.53
C PHE A 99 -12.88 11.87 -0.22
N MET A 100 -13.65 12.17 0.82
CA MET A 100 -13.59 11.48 2.12
C MET A 100 -13.91 9.99 1.99
N LEU A 101 -14.89 9.65 1.17
CA LEU A 101 -15.27 8.26 0.91
C LEU A 101 -14.12 7.50 0.24
N VAL A 102 -13.55 8.07 -0.82
CA VAL A 102 -12.42 7.48 -1.55
C VAL A 102 -11.18 7.39 -0.66
N TYR A 103 -10.92 8.40 0.16
CA TYR A 103 -9.83 8.40 1.13
C TYR A 103 -9.99 7.25 2.15
N SER A 104 -11.18 7.08 2.72
CA SER A 104 -11.48 6.00 3.68
C SER A 104 -11.38 4.60 3.05
N LEU A 105 -11.75 4.47 1.76
CA LEU A 105 -11.55 3.21 1.03
C LEU A 105 -10.07 2.85 0.92
N GLY A 106 -9.21 3.84 0.63
CA GLY A 106 -7.76 3.63 0.60
C GLY A 106 -7.19 3.17 1.95
N GLU A 107 -7.61 3.80 3.04
CA GLU A 107 -7.22 3.40 4.40
C GLU A 107 -7.66 1.97 4.74
N LYS A 108 -8.93 1.63 4.50
CA LYS A 108 -9.47 0.30 4.78
C LYS A 108 -8.81 -0.78 3.95
N SER A 109 -8.55 -0.52 2.66
CA SER A 109 -7.86 -1.44 1.77
C SER A 109 -6.42 -1.68 2.25
N ALA A 110 -5.69 -0.62 2.62
CA ALA A 110 -4.34 -0.74 3.15
C ALA A 110 -4.30 -1.55 4.45
N GLY A 111 -5.26 -1.33 5.36
CA GLY A 111 -5.37 -2.10 6.60
C GLY A 111 -5.66 -3.58 6.36
N HIS A 112 -6.63 -3.87 5.48
CA HIS A 112 -6.99 -5.25 5.13
C HIS A 112 -5.81 -6.00 4.51
N ASP A 113 -5.13 -5.39 3.53
CA ASP A 113 -3.96 -5.99 2.91
C ASP A 113 -2.82 -6.15 3.92
N PHE A 114 -2.66 -5.20 4.85
CA PHE A 114 -1.58 -5.26 5.83
C PHE A 114 -1.79 -6.45 6.77
N ASP A 115 -3.01 -6.61 7.28
CA ASP A 115 -3.37 -7.73 8.13
C ASP A 115 -3.16 -9.07 7.40
N GLN A 116 -3.58 -9.16 6.14
CA GLN A 116 -3.36 -10.35 5.31
C GLN A 116 -1.87 -10.67 5.14
N HIS A 117 -1.03 -9.68 4.82
CA HIS A 117 0.41 -9.90 4.66
C HIS A 117 1.09 -10.21 6.00
N LYS A 118 0.63 -9.61 7.09
CA LYS A 118 1.12 -9.87 8.44
C LYS A 118 0.82 -11.30 8.87
N GLU A 119 -0.39 -11.80 8.63
CA GLU A 119 -0.77 -13.20 8.90
C GLU A 119 0.08 -14.20 8.09
N GLN A 120 0.42 -13.84 6.86
CA GLN A 120 1.28 -14.65 5.98
C GLN A 120 2.77 -14.55 6.36
N GLY A 121 3.15 -13.60 7.23
CA GLY A 121 4.54 -13.35 7.61
C GLY A 121 5.35 -12.68 6.51
N PHE A 122 4.69 -11.87 5.68
CA PHE A 122 5.26 -11.16 4.53
C PHE A 122 5.93 -12.10 3.52
N ASP A 123 5.37 -13.30 3.34
CA ASP A 123 5.95 -14.35 2.51
C ASP A 123 6.22 -13.94 1.06
N ARG A 124 5.37 -13.07 0.49
CA ARG A 124 5.50 -12.46 -0.84
C ARG A 124 6.72 -11.57 -1.03
N TYR A 125 7.33 -11.07 0.05
CA TYR A 125 8.50 -10.20 -0.04
C TYR A 125 9.80 -11.01 -0.04
N PRO A 126 10.74 -10.75 -0.96
CA PRO A 126 11.97 -11.51 -1.04
C PRO A 126 12.85 -11.31 0.19
N TRP A 127 13.47 -12.39 0.66
CA TRP A 127 14.52 -12.30 1.66
C TRP A 127 15.75 -11.66 1.03
N THR A 128 16.39 -10.76 1.76
CA THR A 128 17.52 -9.99 1.24
C THR A 128 18.69 -10.05 2.19
N ARG A 129 19.85 -10.44 1.65
CA ARG A 129 21.15 -10.34 2.32
C ARG A 129 21.80 -9.03 1.93
N VAL A 130 22.23 -8.25 2.92
CA VAL A 130 22.92 -6.97 2.70
C VAL A 130 24.26 -7.00 3.42
N TRP A 131 25.32 -6.66 2.71
CA TRP A 131 26.67 -6.50 3.26
C TRP A 131 27.01 -5.02 3.32
N LEU A 132 27.27 -4.51 4.53
CA LEU A 132 27.63 -3.11 4.76
C LEU A 132 29.12 -2.87 4.52
N THR A 133 29.49 -1.62 4.20
CA THR A 133 30.89 -1.19 4.08
C THR A 133 31.61 -1.20 5.44
N PRO A 134 32.95 -1.44 5.46
CA PRO A 134 33.71 -1.62 6.70
C PRO A 134 33.69 -0.42 7.64
N ASP A 135 33.61 0.81 7.11
CA ASP A 135 33.61 2.06 7.89
C ASP A 135 32.40 2.22 8.81
N VAL A 136 31.36 1.41 8.60
CA VAL A 136 30.11 1.43 9.36
C VAL A 136 30.21 0.61 10.66
N LYS A 137 31.28 -0.17 10.86
CA LYS A 137 31.44 -1.13 11.98
C LYS A 137 31.91 -0.52 13.32
N ALA A 138 32.02 0.79 13.44
CA ALA A 138 32.52 1.44 14.65
C ALA A 138 31.53 1.39 15.84
N ASP A 139 30.23 1.19 15.57
CA ASP A 139 29.18 1.10 16.60
C ASP A 139 28.77 -0.38 16.82
N PRO A 140 28.81 -0.90 18.08
CA PRO A 140 28.38 -2.26 18.39
C PRO A 140 26.92 -2.56 18.02
N ALA A 141 26.02 -1.57 18.02
CA ALA A 141 24.64 -1.75 17.57
C ALA A 141 24.57 -1.97 16.05
N LEU A 142 25.41 -1.27 15.27
CA LEU A 142 25.50 -1.48 13.82
C LEU A 142 26.24 -2.77 13.46
N ALA A 143 27.18 -3.24 14.29
CA ALA A 143 27.86 -4.51 14.07
C ALA A 143 26.87 -5.69 14.14
N ASN A 144 26.00 -5.71 15.16
CA ASN A 144 24.94 -6.72 15.30
C ASN A 144 23.94 -6.64 14.14
N LEU A 145 23.57 -5.43 13.72
CA LEU A 145 22.71 -5.23 12.56
C LEU A 145 23.36 -5.74 11.26
N ALA A 146 24.64 -5.47 11.06
CA ALA A 146 25.39 -5.92 9.90
C ALA A 146 25.44 -7.46 9.81
N GLU A 147 25.58 -8.14 10.96
CA GLU A 147 25.55 -9.59 11.03
C GLU A 147 24.16 -10.15 10.69
N ASP A 148 23.10 -9.61 11.28
CA ASP A 148 21.72 -10.02 10.99
C ASP A 148 21.34 -9.76 9.51
N LEU A 149 21.80 -8.64 8.93
CA LEU A 149 21.61 -8.29 7.52
C LEU A 149 22.36 -9.25 6.58
N ALA A 150 23.59 -9.61 6.93
CA ALA A 150 24.38 -10.58 6.16
C ALA A 150 23.80 -12.00 6.23
N ALA A 151 23.18 -12.36 7.36
CA ALA A 151 22.49 -13.64 7.55
C ALA A 151 21.23 -13.76 6.67
N GLY A 152 20.67 -12.64 6.20
CA GLY A 152 19.47 -12.62 5.35
C GLY A 152 18.19 -12.82 6.12
N ARG A 153 18.15 -12.32 7.36
CA ARG A 153 16.98 -12.38 8.26
C ARG A 153 15.97 -11.25 8.03
N TYR A 154 16.14 -10.49 6.95
CA TYR A 154 15.25 -9.38 6.60
C TYR A 154 14.61 -9.63 5.23
N ARG A 155 13.39 -9.13 5.08
CA ARG A 155 12.69 -9.08 3.80
C ARG A 155 12.75 -7.68 3.23
N LEU A 156 12.94 -7.58 1.91
CA LEU A 156 12.91 -6.30 1.21
C LEU A 156 11.47 -5.84 1.09
N LEU A 157 11.15 -4.71 1.71
CA LEU A 157 9.85 -4.07 1.58
C LEU A 157 9.80 -3.21 0.31
N VAL A 158 10.78 -2.32 0.17
CA VAL A 158 10.85 -1.36 -0.94
C VAL A 158 12.28 -0.86 -1.10
N GLN A 159 12.65 -0.61 -2.35
CA GLN A 159 13.93 -0.02 -2.74
C GLN A 159 13.66 1.37 -3.32
N SER A 160 14.22 2.41 -2.69
CA SER A 160 14.24 3.75 -3.28
C SER A 160 15.53 3.96 -4.06
N GLN A 161 15.65 5.14 -4.71
CA GLN A 161 16.88 5.53 -5.42
C GLN A 161 18.09 5.69 -4.49
N THR A 162 17.87 5.84 -3.18
CA THR A 162 18.93 6.18 -2.21
C THR A 162 19.03 5.18 -1.07
N SER A 163 18.01 4.36 -0.81
CA SER A 163 17.95 3.49 0.37
C SER A 163 17.21 2.18 0.10
N LEU A 164 17.61 1.13 0.81
CA LEU A 164 16.84 -0.11 0.96
C LEU A 164 16.07 -0.08 2.28
N PHE A 165 14.77 -0.38 2.21
CA PHE A 165 13.91 -0.51 3.36
C PHE A 165 13.60 -1.98 3.60
N LEU A 166 14.01 -2.46 4.77
CA LEU A 166 14.03 -3.88 5.14
C LEU A 166 13.16 -4.10 6.38
N ILE A 167 12.37 -5.17 6.37
CA ILE A 167 11.51 -5.53 7.51
C ILE A 167 11.99 -6.84 8.13
N LYS A 168 11.96 -6.93 9.46
CA LYS A 168 12.23 -8.18 10.19
C LYS A 168 10.88 -8.87 10.45
N PRO A 169 10.56 -9.97 9.74
CA PRO A 169 9.29 -10.66 9.98
C PRO A 169 9.28 -11.27 11.40
N VAL A 170 8.15 -11.13 12.09
CA VAL A 170 7.96 -11.73 13.42
C VAL A 170 7.81 -13.26 13.25
N PRO A 171 8.48 -14.08 14.06
CA PRO A 171 8.34 -15.54 14.00
C PRO A 171 6.89 -16.00 14.17
N LYS A 172 6.47 -16.99 13.37
CA LYS A 172 5.09 -17.51 13.42
C LYS A 172 4.82 -18.18 14.78
N PRO A 173 3.56 -18.19 15.26
CA PRO A 173 3.20 -18.84 16.53
C PRO A 173 3.62 -20.31 16.64
N ARG A 174 3.72 -21.05 15.52
CA ARG A 174 4.19 -22.44 15.50
C ARG A 174 5.68 -22.59 15.85
N ASP A 175 6.48 -21.55 15.64
CA ASP A 175 7.90 -21.51 15.98
C ASP A 175 8.15 -20.92 17.39
N LYS A 176 7.09 -20.43 18.07
CA LYS A 176 7.17 -19.92 19.46
C LYS A 176 7.46 -21.00 20.49
N ALA A 177 7.34 -22.28 20.15
CA ALA A 177 7.73 -23.38 21.02
C ALA A 177 9.24 -23.35 21.37
N ASN A 178 10.05 -22.65 20.56
CA ASN A 178 11.49 -22.48 20.77
C ASN A 178 11.90 -21.04 21.14
N MET A 179 10.95 -20.15 21.43
CA MET A 179 11.26 -18.78 21.87
C MET A 179 11.66 -18.79 23.35
N THR A 180 12.90 -18.43 23.62
CA THR A 180 13.40 -18.11 24.97
C THR A 180 12.53 -17.03 25.62
N ALA A 181 12.24 -17.19 26.91
CA ALA A 181 11.29 -16.42 27.73
C ALA A 181 11.59 -14.91 27.92
N GLY A 182 12.34 -14.28 27.01
CA GLY A 182 12.72 -12.86 27.05
C GLY A 182 12.33 -12.02 25.82
N GLU A 183 11.79 -12.62 24.76
CA GLU A 183 11.31 -11.83 23.61
C GLU A 183 9.89 -11.29 23.88
N LEU A 184 9.82 -9.99 24.16
CA LEU A 184 8.56 -9.27 24.39
C LEU A 184 7.60 -9.46 23.20
N PRO A 185 6.30 -9.70 23.46
CA PRO A 185 5.30 -9.65 22.41
C PRO A 185 5.27 -8.22 21.89
N GLN A 186 5.74 -8.02 20.65
CA GLN A 186 5.62 -6.74 19.96
C GLN A 186 4.12 -6.43 19.78
N SER A 187 3.57 -5.71 20.76
CA SER A 187 2.20 -5.19 20.80
C SER A 187 2.03 -3.92 19.96
N SER A 188 3.08 -3.47 19.28
CA SER A 188 2.99 -2.35 18.36
C SER A 188 2.28 -2.79 17.09
N PRO A 189 1.23 -2.08 16.63
CA PRO A 189 0.62 -2.33 15.32
C PRO A 189 1.59 -2.04 14.16
N ARG A 190 2.77 -1.48 14.45
CA ARG A 190 3.79 -1.09 13.49
C ARG A 190 4.98 -2.05 13.52
N ILE A 191 5.48 -2.37 12.34
CA ILE A 191 6.61 -3.28 12.14
C ILE A 191 7.91 -2.46 12.14
N PRO A 192 8.95 -2.90 12.88
CA PRO A 192 10.25 -2.24 12.82
C PRO A 192 10.86 -2.40 11.42
N THR A 193 11.24 -1.26 10.83
CA THR A 193 11.87 -1.19 9.52
C THR A 193 13.29 -0.67 9.68
N VAL A 194 14.23 -1.31 8.99
CA VAL A 194 15.62 -0.88 8.90
C VAL A 194 15.81 -0.17 7.56
N GLN A 195 16.28 1.06 7.62
CA GLN A 195 16.72 1.80 6.43
C GLN A 195 18.23 1.66 6.29
N VAL A 196 18.68 1.22 5.12
CA VAL A 196 20.10 1.14 4.77
C VAL A 196 20.35 1.99 3.53
N SER A 197 21.22 2.99 3.64
CA SER A 197 21.59 3.84 2.51
C SER A 197 22.38 3.05 1.48
N LEU A 198 22.10 3.22 0.18
CA LEU A 198 22.80 2.52 -0.90
C LEU A 198 24.31 2.79 -0.91
N GLY A 199 24.75 3.99 -0.48
CA GLY A 199 26.17 4.30 -0.34
C GLY A 199 26.89 3.49 0.76
N GLN A 200 26.15 2.89 1.70
CA GLN A 200 26.69 2.04 2.75
C GLN A 200 26.67 0.55 2.37
N ILE A 201 26.11 0.20 1.21
CA ILE A 201 25.92 -1.18 0.78
C ILE A 201 27.08 -1.58 -0.13
N LYS A 202 27.87 -2.55 0.31
CA LYS A 202 28.93 -3.18 -0.49
C LYS A 202 28.34 -4.15 -1.52
N ALA A 203 27.34 -4.93 -1.09
CA ALA A 203 26.63 -5.86 -1.94
C ALA A 203 25.24 -6.15 -1.37
N ALA A 204 24.29 -6.49 -2.25
CA ALA A 204 22.98 -6.99 -1.88
C ALA A 204 22.65 -8.23 -2.71
N ARG A 205 22.04 -9.24 -2.09
CA ARG A 205 21.56 -10.43 -2.78
C ARG A 205 20.11 -10.69 -2.40
N HIS A 206 19.24 -10.72 -3.41
CA HIS A 206 17.86 -11.15 -3.26
C HIS A 206 17.81 -12.68 -3.33
N ILE A 207 17.18 -13.29 -2.34
CA ILE A 207 16.87 -14.71 -2.33
C ILE A 207 15.47 -14.83 -2.94
N PRO A 208 15.33 -15.48 -4.11
CA PRO A 208 14.05 -15.59 -4.78
C PRO A 208 13.06 -16.33 -3.89
N VAL A 209 11.86 -15.77 -3.75
CA VAL A 209 10.72 -16.47 -3.15
C VAL A 209 10.10 -17.29 -4.26
N ASN A 210 9.91 -18.59 -4.03
CA ASN A 210 9.18 -19.43 -4.97
C ASN A 210 7.70 -18.98 -4.96
N PRO A 211 7.14 -18.47 -6.07
CA PRO A 211 5.75 -17.99 -6.11
C PRO A 211 4.70 -19.12 -5.99
N GLY A 212 5.12 -20.38 -5.94
CA GLY A 212 4.27 -21.56 -6.17
C GLY A 212 3.76 -22.35 -4.97
N ILE A 213 3.86 -21.88 -3.71
CA ILE A 213 3.29 -22.61 -2.56
C ILE A 213 2.30 -21.73 -1.80
N GLY A 214 1.29 -21.24 -2.51
CA GLY A 214 0.03 -20.90 -1.85
C GLY A 214 -0.56 -22.21 -1.33
N HIS A 215 -0.68 -22.35 -0.01
CA HIS A 215 -1.45 -23.43 0.61
C HIS A 215 -2.89 -23.35 0.09
N ARG A 216 -3.16 -24.06 -1.00
CA ARG A 216 -4.51 -24.51 -1.36
C ARG A 216 -4.83 -25.60 -0.35
N THR A 217 -5.27 -25.20 0.85
CA THR A 217 -6.06 -26.09 1.71
C THR A 217 -7.39 -26.28 1.00
N GLU A 218 -7.37 -27.16 0.02
CA GLU A 218 -8.53 -27.81 -0.54
C GLU A 218 -9.25 -28.49 0.63
N LYS A 219 -10.29 -27.82 1.15
CA LYS A 219 -11.28 -28.47 2.00
C LYS A 219 -12.12 -29.36 1.09
N THR A 220 -11.58 -30.52 0.74
CA THR A 220 -12.35 -31.68 0.33
C THR A 220 -13.00 -32.24 1.58
N ASN A 221 -14.18 -31.72 1.92
CA ASN A 221 -15.10 -32.45 2.79
C ASN A 221 -16.06 -33.21 1.86
N LEU A 222 -15.92 -34.53 1.94
CA LEU A 222 -16.94 -35.53 1.62
C LEU A 222 -18.28 -35.19 2.28
#